data_AF-A0A6C0CMD9-F1
#
_entry.id   AF-A0A6C0CMD9-F1
#
_cell.length_a   1.000
_cell.length_b   1.000
_cell.length_c   1.000
_cell.angle_alpha   90.00
_cell.angle_beta   90.00
_cell.angle_gamma   90.00
#
_symmetry.space_group_name_H-M   'P 1'
#
loop_
_entity.id
_entity.type
_entity.pdbx_description
1 polymer ?
#
loop_
_entity_poly.entity_id
_entity_poly.type
_entity_poly.pdbx_seq_one_letter_code
_entity_poly.pdbx_strand_id
1 'polypeptide(L)'
;MNKVNTQESFAESNTESNTDTSSSNTEVVQVVEKIFKNANLYILAIFLLVYLVIFIGFGMYIGQNQEKTIRNTFDFVMFGLLFIYIVYLYYQEKRSGNDIVNSGLSNFVELYDDDLALFSTMLFVVCFYLLLFLLRVPGNENKPVSVFLIEGVTWLILATLAIHNLLKYFFNIDLLKNLRENDYQQYLDNVMNGDEEKIEEEPEETPEVFNISNNLYNYEDAQAVCKTFDSRLATYDEIESAYNNGAEWCTYGWSADQLALFPTQKESWKKRQGNCKTKNSCGRPGINGGYFRNPNIKFGVNCYGVKPVAKKSDLQWMETKKMQPFPRTRDQRRMDDKVEYWKNNLDKIIVNSFNKDKWSRF
;
A
#
# COMPACT_ATOMS: atom_id res chain seq x y z
N MET A 1 -63.85 48.14 58.59
CA MET A 1 -64.14 48.36 57.15
C MET A 1 -63.60 47.14 56.42
N ASN A 2 -64.39 46.07 56.18
CA ASN A 2 -65.23 45.82 54.98
C ASN A 2 -64.41 45.97 53.67
N LYS A 3 -64.21 44.99 52.77
CA LYS A 3 -64.88 43.72 52.34
C LYS A 3 -63.81 42.82 51.66
N VAL A 4 -63.73 41.49 51.83
CA VAL A 4 -64.50 40.37 51.18
C VAL A 4 -64.30 40.37 49.65
N ASN A 5 -63.50 39.48 49.03
CA ASN A 5 -63.64 38.04 48.70
C ASN A 5 -64.11 37.82 47.24
N THR A 6 -63.36 37.04 46.44
CA THR A 6 -63.91 35.94 45.60
C THR A 6 -62.82 34.99 45.11
N GLN A 7 -63.10 33.69 45.25
CA GLN A 7 -62.34 32.54 44.75
C GLN A 7 -62.74 32.18 43.30
N GLU A 8 -61.83 31.53 42.57
CA GLU A 8 -62.09 30.46 41.57
C GLU A 8 -60.77 29.65 41.45
N SER A 9 -60.65 28.39 41.91
CA SER A 9 -61.16 27.10 41.43
C SER A 9 -60.24 26.38 40.42
N PHE A 10 -59.93 25.11 40.74
CA PHE A 10 -59.57 23.96 39.90
C PHE A 10 -58.13 23.66 39.42
N ALA A 11 -57.74 22.43 39.82
CA ALA A 11 -57.07 21.35 39.05
C ALA A 11 -55.55 21.35 38.79
N GLU A 12 -54.91 20.39 39.47
CA GLU A 12 -54.01 19.35 38.93
C GLU A 12 -53.40 19.56 37.52
N SER A 13 -52.08 19.49 37.40
CA SER A 13 -51.39 18.21 37.17
C SER A 13 -49.92 18.41 36.77
N ASN A 14 -49.12 17.47 37.24
CA ASN A 14 -47.74 17.08 36.88
C ASN A 14 -47.15 17.60 35.56
N THR A 15 -45.87 17.96 35.60
CA THR A 15 -45.00 17.91 34.41
C THR A 15 -43.66 17.26 34.75
N GLU A 16 -43.60 15.98 34.33
CA GLU A 16 -42.48 15.28 33.69
C GLU A 16 -41.12 15.16 34.42
N SER A 17 -40.97 13.98 35.03
CA SER A 17 -39.81 13.13 34.81
C SER A 17 -39.69 12.73 33.33
N ASN A 18 -38.50 12.81 32.74
CA ASN A 18 -38.07 11.99 31.59
C ASN A 18 -36.52 11.94 31.59
N THR A 19 -35.87 10.83 31.95
CA THR A 19 -35.51 9.67 31.11
C THR A 19 -34.49 9.94 29.98
N ASP A 20 -33.22 10.17 30.36
CA ASP A 20 -32.05 10.00 29.47
C ASP A 20 -31.27 8.73 29.85
N THR A 21 -31.87 7.56 29.64
CA THR A 21 -31.17 6.27 29.88
C THR A 21 -31.61 5.16 28.90
N SER A 22 -32.22 5.53 27.78
CA SER A 22 -32.75 4.58 26.80
C SER A 22 -31.94 4.47 25.50
N SER A 23 -31.09 5.45 25.14
CA SER A 23 -30.36 5.37 23.86
C SER A 23 -29.08 4.53 23.91
N SER A 24 -28.28 4.59 24.99
CA SER A 24 -27.02 3.83 25.07
C SER A 24 -27.24 2.33 25.24
N ASN A 25 -28.28 1.94 25.96
CA ASN A 25 -28.62 0.53 26.15
C ASN A 25 -29.12 -0.13 24.86
N THR A 26 -29.77 0.64 23.97
CA THR A 26 -30.32 0.11 22.71
C THR A 26 -29.21 -0.21 21.71
N GLU A 27 -28.16 0.62 21.62
CA GLU A 27 -27.00 0.35 20.75
C GLU A 27 -26.16 -0.82 21.26
N VAL A 28 -25.92 -0.91 22.57
CA VAL A 28 -25.18 -2.04 23.16
C VAL A 28 -25.96 -3.35 22.99
N VAL A 29 -27.28 -3.34 23.20
CA VAL A 29 -28.14 -4.52 22.99
C VAL A 29 -28.18 -4.94 21.52
N GLN A 30 -28.17 -3.99 20.58
CA GLN A 30 -28.13 -4.30 19.13
C GLN A 30 -26.78 -4.89 18.70
N VAL A 31 -25.66 -4.41 19.25
CA VAL A 31 -24.33 -5.00 18.99
C VAL A 31 -24.25 -6.42 19.56
N VAL A 32 -24.77 -6.63 20.77
CA VAL A 32 -24.88 -7.94 21.42
C VAL A 32 -25.76 -8.88 20.57
N GLU A 33 -26.96 -8.47 20.16
CA GLU A 33 -27.84 -9.28 19.30
C GLU A 33 -27.22 -9.63 17.94
N LYS A 34 -26.41 -8.74 17.37
CA LYS A 34 -25.73 -8.97 16.08
C LYS A 34 -24.59 -9.99 16.22
N ILE A 35 -23.86 -9.97 17.35
CA ILE A 35 -22.83 -10.97 17.70
C ILE A 35 -23.46 -12.34 17.98
N PHE A 36 -24.64 -12.37 18.61
CA PHE A 36 -25.35 -13.59 19.00
C PHE A 36 -26.34 -14.13 17.96
N LYS A 37 -26.41 -13.53 16.76
CA LYS A 37 -27.27 -14.04 15.68
C LYS A 37 -26.77 -15.40 15.18
N ASN A 38 -27.59 -16.42 15.42
CA ASN A 38 -27.60 -17.87 15.11
C ASN A 38 -26.49 -18.56 14.29
N ALA A 39 -25.72 -17.89 13.42
CA ALA A 39 -24.64 -18.53 12.68
C ALA A 39 -23.38 -18.73 13.53
N ASN A 40 -22.95 -17.70 14.26
CA ASN A 40 -21.70 -17.75 15.03
C ASN A 40 -21.84 -18.57 16.33
N LEU A 41 -23.00 -18.51 16.98
CA LEU A 41 -23.28 -19.28 18.20
C LEU A 41 -23.44 -20.79 17.89
N TYR A 42 -24.03 -21.13 16.74
CA TYR A 42 -24.16 -22.52 16.31
C TYR A 42 -22.81 -23.13 15.93
N ILE A 43 -21.94 -22.36 15.27
CA ILE A 43 -20.55 -22.76 14.98
C ILE A 43 -19.78 -22.98 16.29
N LEU A 44 -19.91 -22.07 17.26
CA LEU A 44 -19.29 -22.21 18.58
C LEU A 44 -19.81 -23.44 19.35
N ALA A 45 -21.13 -23.70 19.29
CA ALA A 45 -21.76 -24.84 19.96
C ALA A 45 -21.34 -26.18 19.33
N ILE A 46 -21.28 -26.27 18.00
CA ILE A 46 -20.75 -27.46 17.30
C ILE A 46 -19.28 -27.66 17.63
N PHE A 47 -18.49 -26.58 17.65
CA PHE A 47 -17.08 -26.65 18.01
C PHE A 47 -16.90 -27.20 19.44
N LEU A 48 -17.66 -26.71 20.41
CA LEU A 48 -17.65 -27.20 21.79
C LEU A 48 -18.12 -28.66 21.92
N LEU A 49 -19.10 -29.08 21.11
CA LEU A 49 -19.63 -30.44 21.13
C LEU A 49 -18.66 -31.45 20.51
N VAL A 50 -18.07 -31.11 19.35
CA VAL A 50 -17.01 -31.92 18.73
C VAL A 50 -15.80 -31.99 19.65
N TYR A 51 -15.45 -30.88 20.30
CA TYR A 51 -14.39 -30.81 21.29
C TYR A 51 -14.65 -31.74 22.48
N LEU A 52 -15.85 -31.74 23.04
CA LEU A 52 -16.23 -32.59 24.17
C LEU A 52 -16.20 -34.08 23.81
N VAL A 53 -16.60 -34.44 22.59
CA VAL A 53 -16.53 -35.82 22.08
C VAL A 53 -15.08 -36.29 21.93
N ILE A 54 -14.20 -35.44 21.38
CA ILE A 54 -12.76 -35.74 21.26
C ILE A 54 -12.13 -35.84 22.66
N PHE A 55 -12.45 -34.92 23.56
CA PHE A 55 -11.87 -34.90 24.91
C PHE A 55 -12.29 -36.12 25.75
N ILE A 56 -13.56 -36.53 25.69
CA ILE A 56 -14.05 -37.73 26.39
C ILE A 56 -13.52 -39.01 25.73
N GLY A 57 -13.52 -39.07 24.39
CA GLY A 57 -13.02 -40.22 23.65
C GLY A 57 -11.54 -40.50 23.87
N PHE A 58 -10.71 -39.45 23.92
CA PHE A 58 -9.28 -39.58 24.20
C PHE A 58 -8.94 -39.61 25.69
N GLY A 59 -9.76 -38.99 26.56
CA GLY A 59 -9.59 -39.05 28.02
C GLY A 59 -9.71 -40.47 28.58
N MET A 60 -10.49 -41.33 27.93
CA MET A 60 -10.57 -42.76 28.28
C MET A 60 -9.33 -43.58 27.87
N TYR A 61 -8.42 -43.05 27.04
CA TYR A 61 -7.31 -43.81 26.45
C TYR A 61 -5.92 -43.49 27.00
N ILE A 62 -5.76 -42.54 27.95
CA ILE A 62 -4.43 -42.02 28.31
C ILE A 62 -3.87 -42.65 29.60
N GLY A 63 -2.89 -43.55 29.41
CA GLY A 63 -1.97 -44.03 30.44
C GLY A 63 -0.72 -43.15 30.64
N GLN A 64 -0.26 -43.09 31.89
CA GLN A 64 1.02 -42.69 32.52
C GLN A 64 1.91 -41.52 32.00
N ASN A 65 1.69 -40.91 30.84
CA ASN A 65 2.45 -39.71 30.40
C ASN A 65 1.50 -38.60 29.92
N GLN A 66 0.71 -38.06 30.86
CA GLN A 66 -0.41 -37.18 30.55
C GLN A 66 -0.01 -35.86 29.85
N GLU A 67 1.07 -35.19 30.27
CA GLU A 67 1.46 -33.89 29.70
C GLU A 67 1.93 -33.97 28.24
N LYS A 68 2.81 -34.93 27.92
CA LYS A 68 3.35 -35.09 26.55
C LYS A 68 2.25 -35.52 25.58
N THR A 69 1.33 -36.36 26.03
CA THR A 69 0.20 -36.81 25.22
C THR A 69 -0.79 -35.66 24.97
N ILE A 70 -1.11 -34.85 25.98
CA ILE A 70 -1.97 -33.66 25.81
C ILE A 70 -1.36 -32.68 24.82
N ARG A 71 -0.06 -32.38 24.96
CA ARG A 71 0.67 -31.48 24.06
C ARG A 71 0.59 -31.92 22.59
N ASN A 72 1.00 -33.17 22.33
CA ASN A 72 1.05 -33.68 20.98
C ASN A 72 -0.35 -33.80 20.36
N THR A 73 -1.35 -34.24 21.12
CA THR A 73 -2.75 -34.33 20.65
C THR A 73 -3.31 -32.96 20.29
N PHE A 74 -3.03 -31.92 21.09
CA PHE A 74 -3.47 -30.56 20.79
C PHE A 74 -2.89 -30.08 19.45
N ASP A 75 -1.58 -30.27 19.23
CA ASP A 75 -0.94 -29.90 17.96
C ASP A 75 -1.51 -30.65 16.76
N PHE A 76 -1.73 -31.98 16.86
CA PHE A 76 -2.33 -32.77 15.79
C PHE A 76 -3.73 -32.29 15.41
N VAL A 77 -4.57 -31.99 16.41
CA VAL A 77 -5.92 -31.46 16.17
C VAL A 77 -5.86 -30.10 15.50
N MET A 78 -5.02 -29.18 15.98
CA MET A 78 -4.92 -27.83 15.44
C MET A 78 -4.37 -27.81 14.01
N PHE A 79 -3.32 -28.58 13.71
CA PHE A 79 -2.80 -28.67 12.34
C PHE A 79 -3.76 -29.42 11.41
N GLY A 80 -4.50 -30.40 11.92
CA GLY A 80 -5.57 -31.06 11.15
C GLY A 80 -6.68 -30.09 10.74
N LEU A 81 -7.15 -29.27 11.68
CA LEU A 81 -8.15 -28.22 11.40
C LEU A 81 -7.61 -27.17 10.43
N LEU A 82 -6.35 -26.74 10.60
CA LEU A 82 -5.68 -25.81 9.67
C LEU A 82 -5.63 -26.40 8.26
N PHE A 83 -5.25 -27.67 8.12
CA PHE A 83 -5.19 -28.34 6.82
C PHE A 83 -6.56 -28.41 6.15
N ILE A 84 -7.60 -28.79 6.90
CA ILE A 84 -8.98 -28.81 6.40
C ILE A 84 -9.42 -27.41 5.95
N TYR A 85 -9.09 -26.36 6.71
CA TYR A 85 -9.40 -24.98 6.36
C TYR A 85 -8.67 -24.50 5.10
N ILE A 86 -7.38 -24.83 4.94
CA ILE A 86 -6.62 -24.53 3.72
C ILE A 86 -7.23 -25.25 2.50
N VAL A 87 -7.60 -26.52 2.66
CA VAL A 87 -8.28 -27.28 1.60
C VAL A 87 -9.63 -26.65 1.26
N TYR A 88 -10.39 -26.21 2.27
CA TYR A 88 -11.65 -25.48 2.07
C TYR A 88 -11.44 -24.19 1.26
N LEU A 89 -10.44 -23.37 1.62
CA LEU A 89 -10.10 -22.14 0.89
C LEU A 89 -9.70 -22.45 -0.56
N TYR A 90 -8.92 -23.50 -0.79
CA TYR A 90 -8.54 -23.94 -2.12
C TYR A 90 -9.75 -24.33 -2.99
N TYR A 91 -10.72 -25.06 -2.41
CA TYR A 91 -11.96 -25.42 -3.11
C TYR A 91 -12.89 -24.23 -3.35
N GLN A 92 -12.97 -23.31 -2.39
CA GLN A 92 -13.74 -22.07 -2.53
C GLN A 92 -13.20 -21.23 -3.68
N GLU A 93 -11.88 -21.11 -3.78
CA GLU A 93 -11.27 -20.27 -4.81
C GLU A 93 -11.44 -20.82 -6.22
N LYS A 94 -11.26 -22.13 -6.40
CA LYS A 94 -11.52 -22.79 -7.69
C LYS A 94 -12.95 -22.56 -8.20
N ARG A 95 -13.89 -22.29 -7.30
CA ARG A 95 -15.29 -21.99 -7.63
C ARG A 95 -15.54 -20.49 -7.90
N SER A 96 -14.79 -19.61 -7.25
CA SER A 96 -14.95 -18.15 -7.38
C SER A 96 -14.15 -17.54 -8.53
N GLY A 97 -13.06 -18.18 -8.94
CA GLY A 97 -12.20 -17.71 -10.03
C GLY A 97 -11.36 -16.46 -9.69
N ASN A 98 -11.27 -16.08 -8.41
CA ASN A 98 -10.37 -15.03 -7.96
C ASN A 98 -8.99 -15.62 -7.63
N ASP A 99 -7.99 -14.75 -7.43
CA ASP A 99 -6.68 -15.17 -6.93
C ASP A 99 -6.67 -15.22 -5.40
N ILE A 100 -6.09 -16.29 -4.84
CA ILE A 100 -6.04 -16.55 -3.38
C ILE A 100 -5.44 -15.37 -2.62
N VAL A 101 -4.48 -14.68 -3.26
CA VAL A 101 -3.82 -13.49 -2.72
C VAL A 101 -4.79 -12.32 -2.57
N ASN A 102 -5.64 -12.09 -3.56
CA ASN A 102 -6.60 -10.98 -3.56
C ASN A 102 -7.70 -11.21 -2.52
N SER A 103 -8.19 -12.44 -2.46
CA SER A 103 -9.16 -12.88 -1.44
C SER A 103 -8.57 -12.79 -0.02
N GLY A 104 -7.30 -13.14 0.17
CA GLY A 104 -6.61 -12.99 1.45
C GLY A 104 -6.38 -11.53 1.84
N LEU A 105 -6.00 -10.69 0.87
CA LEU A 105 -5.74 -9.27 1.08
C LEU A 105 -7.03 -8.51 1.40
N SER A 106 -8.14 -8.82 0.71
CA SER A 106 -9.44 -8.18 1.00
C SER A 106 -9.91 -8.47 2.41
N ASN A 107 -9.79 -9.73 2.87
CA ASN A 107 -10.14 -10.11 4.24
C ASN A 107 -9.25 -9.41 5.28
N PHE A 108 -7.98 -9.20 4.96
CA PHE A 108 -7.07 -8.45 5.82
C PHE A 108 -7.45 -6.97 5.89
N VAL A 109 -7.78 -6.34 4.77
CA VAL A 109 -8.23 -4.93 4.75
C VAL A 109 -9.55 -4.80 5.50
N GLU A 110 -10.51 -5.71 5.30
CA GLU A 110 -11.79 -5.72 6.01
C GLU A 110 -11.61 -5.82 7.53
N LEU A 111 -10.67 -6.66 8.01
CA LEU A 111 -10.35 -6.77 9.43
C LEU A 111 -9.84 -5.44 10.02
N TYR A 112 -9.11 -4.62 9.26
CA TYR A 112 -8.57 -3.35 9.78
C TYR A 112 -9.51 -2.16 9.56
N ASP A 113 -10.42 -2.25 8.59
CA ASP A 113 -11.45 -1.24 8.36
C ASP A 113 -12.59 -1.34 9.41
N ASP A 114 -12.78 -2.49 10.05
CA ASP A 114 -13.76 -2.67 11.14
C ASP A 114 -13.32 -1.94 12.43
N ASP A 115 -14.11 -0.93 12.82
CA ASP A 115 -13.89 -0.13 14.04
C ASP A 115 -13.89 -0.99 15.32
N LEU A 116 -14.54 -2.16 15.31
CA LEU A 116 -14.62 -3.07 16.45
C LEU A 116 -13.54 -4.16 16.45
N ALA A 117 -12.66 -4.22 15.43
CA ALA A 117 -11.67 -5.28 15.29
C ALA A 117 -10.68 -5.36 16.45
N LEU A 118 -10.26 -4.22 17.01
CA LEU A 118 -9.37 -4.20 18.17
C LEU A 118 -10.04 -4.84 19.39
N PHE A 119 -11.30 -4.47 19.65
CA PHE A 119 -12.07 -5.00 20.77
C PHE A 119 -12.36 -6.49 20.60
N SER A 120 -12.79 -6.92 19.40
CA SER A 120 -13.07 -8.32 19.10
C SER A 120 -11.81 -9.19 19.22
N THR A 121 -10.65 -8.68 18.78
CA THR A 121 -9.36 -9.36 18.92
C THR A 121 -8.93 -9.47 20.39
N MET A 122 -9.12 -8.43 21.20
CA MET A 122 -8.86 -8.49 22.65
C MET A 122 -9.77 -9.51 23.35
N LEU A 123 -11.04 -9.56 22.99
CA LEU A 123 -11.97 -10.55 23.51
C LEU A 123 -11.57 -11.97 23.12
N PHE A 124 -11.15 -12.17 21.87
CA PHE A 124 -10.62 -13.44 21.40
C PHE A 124 -9.42 -13.91 22.24
N VAL A 125 -8.46 -13.01 22.53
CA VAL A 125 -7.30 -13.32 23.39
C VAL A 125 -7.74 -13.84 24.75
N VAL A 126 -8.69 -13.15 25.40
CA VAL A 126 -9.20 -13.55 26.72
C VAL A 126 -9.88 -14.92 26.66
N CYS A 127 -10.76 -15.12 25.68
CA CYS A 127 -11.44 -16.40 25.47
C CYS A 127 -10.46 -17.53 25.16
N PHE A 128 -9.42 -17.26 24.39
CA PHE A 128 -8.39 -18.22 24.02
C PHE A 128 -7.59 -18.68 25.25
N TYR A 129 -7.11 -17.75 26.09
CA TYR A 129 -6.41 -18.13 27.32
C TYR A 129 -7.32 -18.83 28.33
N LEU A 130 -8.59 -18.43 28.42
CA LEU A 130 -9.59 -19.12 29.23
C LEU A 130 -9.78 -20.56 28.75
N LEU A 131 -9.86 -20.76 27.43
CA LEU A 131 -9.93 -22.09 26.83
C LEU A 131 -8.68 -22.91 27.21
N LEU A 132 -7.48 -22.40 26.96
CA LEU A 132 -6.23 -23.10 27.32
C LEU A 132 -6.19 -23.53 28.79
N PHE A 133 -6.66 -22.65 29.69
CA PHE A 133 -6.77 -22.94 31.11
C PHE A 133 -7.79 -24.07 31.40
N LEU A 134 -8.98 -24.01 30.81
CA LEU A 134 -10.01 -25.06 30.94
C LEU A 134 -9.52 -26.40 30.41
N LEU A 135 -8.77 -26.39 29.30
CA LEU A 135 -8.24 -27.59 28.66
C LEU A 135 -6.98 -28.12 29.36
N ARG A 136 -6.50 -27.44 30.41
CA ARG A 136 -5.27 -27.75 31.15
C ARG A 136 -4.07 -27.96 30.23
N VAL A 137 -3.97 -27.12 29.19
CA VAL A 137 -2.83 -27.15 28.29
C VAL A 137 -1.60 -26.62 29.06
N PRO A 138 -0.45 -27.32 29.01
CA PRO A 138 0.75 -26.87 29.71
C PRO A 138 1.22 -25.50 29.19
N GLY A 139 1.40 -24.53 30.10
CA GLY A 139 2.03 -23.25 29.82
C GLY A 139 3.50 -23.28 30.27
N ASN A 140 4.40 -22.68 29.46
CA ASN A 140 5.87 -22.63 29.62
C ASN A 140 6.62 -23.70 28.81
N GLU A 141 7.49 -24.51 29.44
CA GLU A 141 8.50 -25.33 28.75
C GLU A 141 7.91 -26.45 27.87
N ASN A 142 6.70 -26.92 28.17
CA ASN A 142 6.01 -27.99 27.45
C ASN A 142 4.83 -27.50 26.60
N LYS A 143 4.79 -26.21 26.26
CA LYS A 143 3.70 -25.63 25.50
C LYS A 143 3.58 -26.23 24.08
N PRO A 144 2.37 -26.51 23.57
CA PRO A 144 2.20 -26.97 22.19
C PRO A 144 2.64 -25.90 21.18
N VAL A 145 3.17 -26.33 20.04
CA VAL A 145 3.71 -25.44 19.00
C VAL A 145 2.59 -24.56 18.41
N SER A 146 1.41 -25.14 18.21
CA SER A 146 0.23 -24.42 17.73
C SER A 146 -0.15 -23.26 18.65
N VAL A 147 -0.10 -23.45 19.98
CA VAL A 147 -0.39 -22.38 20.94
C VAL A 147 0.67 -21.29 20.91
N PHE A 148 1.95 -21.66 20.70
CA PHE A 148 3.02 -20.67 20.52
C PHE A 148 2.79 -19.81 19.27
N LEU A 149 2.45 -20.43 18.14
CA LEU A 149 2.18 -19.72 16.89
C LEU A 149 0.95 -18.82 17.01
N ILE A 150 -0.15 -19.33 17.58
CA ILE A 150 -1.39 -18.56 17.75
C ILE A 150 -1.13 -17.33 18.62
N GLU A 151 -0.48 -17.49 19.79
CA GLU A 151 -0.16 -16.33 20.62
C GLU A 151 0.71 -15.31 19.90
N GLY A 152 1.75 -15.75 19.18
CA GLY A 152 2.63 -14.85 18.43
C GLY A 152 1.88 -14.06 17.35
N VAL A 153 1.05 -14.73 16.56
CA VAL A 153 0.23 -14.11 15.51
C VAL A 153 -0.80 -13.17 16.12
N THR A 154 -1.49 -13.57 17.20
CA THR A 154 -2.51 -12.75 17.84
C THR A 154 -1.91 -11.48 18.47
N TRP A 155 -0.76 -11.58 19.15
CA TRP A 155 -0.08 -10.40 19.69
C TRP A 155 0.43 -9.47 18.59
N LEU A 156 0.92 -10.03 17.48
CA LEU A 156 1.34 -9.24 16.32
C LEU A 156 0.16 -8.47 15.72
N ILE A 157 -0.98 -9.13 15.47
CA ILE A 157 -2.20 -8.51 14.95
C ILE A 157 -2.72 -7.43 15.91
N LEU A 158 -2.71 -7.70 17.22
CA LEU A 158 -3.17 -6.74 18.22
C LEU A 158 -2.28 -5.48 18.25
N ALA A 159 -0.97 -5.65 18.15
CA ALA A 159 -0.03 -4.54 18.08
C ALA A 159 -0.23 -3.70 16.81
N THR A 160 -0.39 -4.35 15.64
CA THR A 160 -0.58 -3.64 14.37
C THR A 160 -1.95 -2.96 14.29
N LEU A 161 -3.02 -3.55 14.83
CA LEU A 161 -4.33 -2.90 14.93
C LEU A 161 -4.28 -1.67 15.86
N ALA A 162 -3.58 -1.77 17.00
CA ALA A 162 -3.39 -0.64 17.90
C ALA A 162 -2.63 0.51 17.21
N ILE A 163 -1.56 0.18 16.47
CA ILE A 163 -0.79 1.16 15.68
C ILE A 163 -1.64 1.77 14.56
N HIS A 164 -2.39 0.95 13.82
CA HIS A 164 -3.27 1.43 12.76
C HIS A 164 -4.33 2.40 13.31
N ASN A 165 -5.02 2.02 14.39
CA ASN A 165 -6.01 2.88 15.04
C ASN A 165 -5.39 4.17 15.59
N LEU A 166 -4.19 4.09 16.18
CA LEU A 166 -3.46 5.29 16.60
C LEU A 166 -3.19 6.22 15.40
N LEU A 167 -2.68 5.69 14.29
CA LEU A 167 -2.37 6.50 13.09
C LEU A 167 -3.64 7.07 12.43
N LYS A 168 -4.72 6.29 12.36
CA LYS A 168 -6.00 6.68 11.79
C LYS A 168 -6.67 7.78 12.61
N TYR A 169 -6.85 7.58 13.92
CA TYR A 169 -7.60 8.52 14.75
C TYR A 169 -6.76 9.68 15.31
N PHE A 170 -5.48 9.47 15.62
CA PHE A 170 -4.63 10.53 16.18
C PHE A 170 -3.91 11.36 15.11
N PHE A 171 -3.39 10.71 14.06
CA PHE A 171 -2.62 11.38 13.01
C PHE A 171 -3.40 11.63 11.72
N ASN A 172 -4.63 11.10 11.61
CA ASN A 172 -5.45 11.14 10.39
C ASN A 172 -4.70 10.56 9.16
N ILE A 173 -3.85 9.55 9.40
CA ILE A 173 -3.10 8.81 8.38
C ILE A 173 -3.75 7.44 8.20
N ASP A 174 -4.25 7.17 7.00
CA ASP A 174 -4.76 5.86 6.64
C ASP A 174 -3.66 5.02 5.98
N LEU A 175 -3.11 4.04 6.72
CA LEU A 175 -2.07 3.14 6.23
C LEU A 175 -2.56 2.19 5.13
N LEU A 176 -3.85 1.90 5.08
CA LEU A 176 -4.43 0.90 4.19
C LEU A 176 -5.08 1.53 2.95
N LYS A 177 -5.05 2.85 2.83
CA LYS A 177 -5.60 3.59 1.68
C LYS A 177 -5.17 2.99 0.34
N ASN A 178 -3.86 2.79 0.15
CA ASN A 178 -3.31 2.28 -1.11
C ASN A 178 -3.61 0.79 -1.33
N LEU A 179 -3.86 0.01 -0.26
CA LEU A 179 -4.26 -1.40 -0.36
C LEU A 179 -5.76 -1.53 -0.70
N ARG A 180 -6.60 -0.60 -0.23
CA ARG A 180 -8.05 -0.56 -0.50
C ARG A 180 -8.38 -0.07 -1.91
N GLU A 181 -7.65 0.92 -2.41
CA GLU A 181 -7.85 1.43 -3.78
C GLU A 181 -7.36 0.47 -4.87
N ASN A 182 -6.86 -0.72 -4.49
CA ASN A 182 -6.30 -1.71 -5.40
C ASN A 182 -5.16 -1.13 -6.26
N ASP A 183 -4.51 -0.07 -5.80
CA ASP A 183 -3.38 0.58 -6.50
C ASP A 183 -2.25 -0.42 -6.74
N TYR A 184 -2.08 -1.38 -5.82
CA TYR A 184 -1.16 -2.51 -5.99
C TYR A 184 -1.56 -3.50 -7.07
N GLN A 185 -2.84 -3.63 -7.45
CA GLN A 185 -3.24 -4.43 -8.61
C GLN A 185 -2.69 -3.82 -9.88
N GLN A 186 -2.66 -2.50 -10.02
CA GLN A 186 -1.99 -1.89 -11.17
C GLN A 186 -0.50 -2.29 -11.21
N TYR A 187 0.19 -2.28 -10.06
CA TYR A 187 1.58 -2.74 -10.00
C TYR A 187 1.74 -4.25 -10.24
N LEU A 188 0.84 -5.08 -9.71
CA LEU A 188 0.88 -6.53 -9.86
C LEU A 188 0.46 -6.95 -11.27
N ASP A 189 -0.59 -6.38 -11.86
CA ASP A 189 -0.96 -6.55 -13.26
C ASP A 189 0.16 -6.07 -14.18
N ASN A 190 0.86 -4.96 -13.89
CA ASN A 190 2.02 -4.56 -14.69
C ASN A 190 3.21 -5.53 -14.57
N VAL A 191 3.29 -6.30 -13.48
CA VAL A 191 4.35 -7.31 -13.25
C VAL A 191 3.94 -8.69 -13.76
N MET A 192 2.65 -9.03 -13.69
CA MET A 192 2.06 -10.33 -14.00
C MET A 192 1.50 -10.38 -15.42
N ASN A 193 0.83 -9.32 -15.86
CA ASN A 193 0.41 -9.02 -17.25
C ASN A 193 1.38 -8.03 -17.89
N GLY A 194 2.65 -8.03 -17.46
CA GLY A 194 3.75 -7.34 -18.13
C GLY A 194 4.01 -7.96 -19.49
N ASP A 195 3.02 -7.92 -20.37
CA ASP A 195 3.25 -7.80 -21.79
C ASP A 195 4.07 -6.52 -21.94
N GLU A 196 5.39 -6.70 -22.02
CA GLU A 196 6.17 -5.87 -22.91
C GLU A 196 5.50 -6.00 -24.29
N GLU A 197 4.47 -5.20 -24.55
CA GLU A 197 4.14 -4.76 -25.90
C GLU A 197 5.39 -4.00 -26.37
N LYS A 198 6.40 -4.77 -26.77
CA LYS A 198 7.44 -4.33 -27.67
C LYS A 198 6.67 -3.86 -28.88
N ILE A 199 6.66 -2.56 -29.08
CA ILE A 199 6.23 -1.97 -30.33
C ILE A 199 7.05 -2.69 -31.40
N GLU A 200 6.40 -3.31 -32.39
CA GLU A 200 7.04 -3.96 -33.55
C GLU A 200 7.72 -2.91 -34.44
N GLU A 201 8.59 -2.06 -33.88
CA GLU A 201 9.62 -1.37 -34.62
C GLU A 201 10.88 -2.22 -34.53
N GLU A 202 11.28 -2.78 -35.67
CA GLU A 202 12.53 -3.49 -35.81
C GLU A 202 13.67 -2.55 -35.39
N PRO A 203 14.54 -2.94 -34.44
CA PRO A 203 15.59 -2.07 -33.98
C PRO A 203 16.49 -1.69 -35.17
N GLU A 204 16.79 -0.40 -35.33
CA GLU A 204 17.83 0.03 -36.26
C GLU A 204 19.13 -0.69 -35.87
N GLU A 205 19.65 -1.54 -36.76
CA GLU A 205 20.86 -2.34 -36.49
C GLU A 205 22.15 -1.49 -36.39
N THR A 206 22.05 -0.17 -36.60
CA THR A 206 23.19 0.74 -36.56
C THR A 206 23.57 1.08 -35.13
N PRO A 207 24.84 0.87 -34.72
CA PRO A 207 25.29 1.25 -33.39
C PRO A 207 25.19 2.76 -33.15
N GLU A 208 24.60 3.14 -32.02
CA GLU A 208 24.46 4.53 -31.59
C GLU A 208 24.76 4.70 -30.10
N VAL A 209 24.86 5.96 -29.65
CA VAL A 209 24.97 6.26 -28.22
C VAL A 209 23.58 6.38 -27.61
N PHE A 210 23.32 5.60 -26.57
CA PHE A 210 22.10 5.73 -25.76
C PHE A 210 22.43 5.90 -24.28
N ASN A 211 21.54 6.59 -23.56
CA ASN A 211 21.72 6.94 -22.15
C ASN A 211 20.68 6.26 -21.26
N ILE A 212 21.14 5.76 -20.12
CA ILE A 212 20.32 5.20 -19.04
C ILE A 212 20.36 6.19 -17.88
N SER A 213 19.26 6.88 -17.62
CA SER A 213 19.25 8.15 -16.84
C SER A 213 18.94 8.03 -15.34
N ASN A 214 18.79 6.82 -14.79
CA ASN A 214 18.26 6.63 -13.42
C ASN A 214 19.24 6.98 -12.28
N ASN A 215 20.51 7.25 -12.59
CA ASN A 215 21.56 7.61 -11.64
C ASN A 215 21.84 6.58 -10.52
N LEU A 216 21.75 5.28 -10.82
CA LEU A 216 21.88 4.21 -9.81
C LEU A 216 23.21 3.45 -9.85
N TYR A 217 24.09 3.77 -10.81
CA TYR A 217 25.24 2.91 -11.14
C TYR A 217 26.57 3.57 -10.81
N ASN A 218 27.47 2.82 -10.15
CA ASN A 218 28.88 3.21 -10.06
C ASN A 218 29.60 2.87 -11.39
N TYR A 219 30.89 3.19 -11.51
CA TYR A 219 31.63 2.96 -12.76
C TYR A 219 31.74 1.47 -13.15
N GLU A 220 31.84 0.58 -12.17
CA GLU A 220 31.89 -0.88 -12.40
C GLU A 220 30.53 -1.41 -12.84
N ASP A 221 29.47 -1.04 -12.13
CA ASP A 221 28.07 -1.34 -12.47
C ASP A 221 27.77 -0.87 -13.91
N ALA A 222 28.22 0.33 -14.27
CA ALA A 222 27.99 0.92 -15.59
C ALA A 222 28.52 0.05 -16.74
N GLN A 223 29.68 -0.60 -16.55
CA GLN A 223 30.23 -1.54 -17.53
C GLN A 223 29.34 -2.77 -17.68
N ALA A 224 28.84 -3.31 -16.56
CA ALA A 224 27.93 -4.44 -16.58
C ALA A 224 26.60 -4.08 -17.25
N VAL A 225 26.06 -2.89 -16.96
CA VAL A 225 24.82 -2.38 -17.55
C VAL A 225 24.92 -2.27 -19.06
N CYS A 226 25.99 -1.73 -19.64
CA CYS A 226 26.08 -1.71 -21.11
C CYS A 226 26.17 -3.13 -21.70
N LYS A 227 26.87 -4.05 -21.03
CA LYS A 227 26.98 -5.44 -21.49
C LYS A 227 25.65 -6.18 -21.54
N THR A 228 24.67 -5.82 -20.70
CA THR A 228 23.32 -6.44 -20.80
C THR A 228 22.57 -6.08 -22.08
N PHE A 229 23.03 -5.05 -22.80
CA PHE A 229 22.50 -4.62 -24.09
C PHE A 229 23.47 -4.92 -25.23
N ASP A 230 24.35 -5.93 -25.06
CA ASP A 230 25.42 -6.27 -26.02
C ASP A 230 26.26 -5.04 -26.46
N SER A 231 26.39 -4.07 -25.54
CA SER A 231 26.98 -2.76 -25.77
C SER A 231 28.18 -2.55 -24.83
N ARG A 232 28.94 -1.49 -25.08
CA ARG A 232 30.02 -1.03 -24.20
C ARG A 232 29.81 0.39 -23.75
N LEU A 233 30.58 0.85 -22.77
CA LEU A 233 30.63 2.28 -22.45
C LEU A 233 31.02 3.09 -23.70
N ALA A 234 30.29 4.16 -23.95
CA ALA A 234 30.55 5.07 -25.05
C ALA A 234 31.84 5.88 -24.79
N THR A 235 32.64 6.08 -25.83
CA THR A 235 33.82 6.95 -25.79
C THR A 235 33.42 8.42 -25.88
N TYR A 236 34.35 9.32 -25.55
CA TYR A 236 34.11 10.76 -25.72
C TYR A 236 33.74 11.11 -27.17
N ASP A 237 34.47 10.58 -28.15
CA ASP A 237 34.26 10.86 -29.58
C ASP A 237 32.89 10.40 -30.07
N GLU A 238 32.39 9.26 -29.58
CA GLU A 238 31.05 8.77 -29.89
C GLU A 238 29.96 9.66 -29.28
N ILE A 239 30.16 10.14 -28.06
CA ILE A 239 29.25 11.07 -27.39
C ILE A 239 29.27 12.44 -28.11
N GLU A 240 30.43 12.90 -28.56
CA GLU A 240 30.58 14.11 -29.36
C GLU A 240 29.91 13.98 -30.74
N SER A 241 30.07 12.82 -31.40
CA SER A 241 29.35 12.50 -32.63
C SER A 241 27.83 12.52 -32.41
N ALA A 242 27.35 11.89 -31.32
CA ALA A 242 25.93 11.92 -30.96
C ALA A 242 25.43 13.36 -30.72
N TYR A 243 26.21 14.19 -30.03
CA TYR A 243 25.92 15.61 -29.85
C TYR A 243 25.81 16.37 -31.18
N ASN A 244 26.75 16.14 -32.10
CA ASN A 244 26.72 16.76 -33.43
C ASN A 244 25.49 16.33 -34.25
N ASN A 245 24.94 15.15 -33.95
CA ASN A 245 23.68 14.63 -34.52
C ASN A 245 22.43 15.00 -33.69
N GLY A 246 22.54 15.91 -32.73
CA GLY A 246 21.39 16.46 -32.01
C GLY A 246 21.10 15.84 -30.64
N ALA A 247 21.92 14.91 -30.15
CA ALA A 247 21.70 14.28 -28.85
C ALA A 247 21.68 15.30 -27.69
N GLU A 248 20.71 15.14 -26.79
CA GLU A 248 20.57 15.93 -25.56
C GLU A 248 19.81 15.10 -24.50
N TRP A 249 20.44 14.82 -23.34
CA TRP A 249 19.78 14.12 -22.23
C TRP A 249 19.98 14.73 -20.84
N CYS A 250 20.84 15.76 -20.71
CA CYS A 250 20.95 16.59 -19.49
C CYS A 250 21.17 15.81 -18.17
N THR A 251 21.79 14.64 -18.23
CA THR A 251 22.03 13.78 -17.06
C THR A 251 23.38 13.09 -17.20
N TYR A 252 24.18 13.08 -16.13
CA TYR A 252 25.50 12.43 -16.15
C TYR A 252 25.36 10.95 -16.44
N GLY A 253 26.14 10.45 -17.41
CA GLY A 253 26.29 9.03 -17.67
C GLY A 253 27.75 8.62 -17.62
N TRP A 254 28.06 7.55 -16.87
CA TRP A 254 29.37 6.90 -16.95
C TRP A 254 29.66 6.50 -18.40
N SER A 255 30.85 6.83 -18.86
CA SER A 255 31.38 6.68 -20.21
C SER A 255 32.78 6.06 -20.12
N ALA A 256 33.40 5.73 -21.24
CA ALA A 256 34.75 5.17 -21.25
C ALA A 256 35.75 6.09 -20.49
N ASP A 257 36.86 5.51 -20.03
CA ASP A 257 37.93 6.20 -19.30
C ASP A 257 37.47 6.87 -17.98
N GLN A 258 36.44 6.30 -17.33
CA GLN A 258 35.86 6.82 -16.09
C GLN A 258 35.43 8.30 -16.20
N LEU A 259 34.99 8.67 -17.39
CA LEU A 259 34.34 9.95 -17.63
C LEU A 259 32.86 9.82 -17.27
N ALA A 260 32.27 10.88 -16.71
CA ALA A 260 30.82 11.01 -16.65
C ALA A 260 30.42 12.21 -17.50
N LEU A 261 29.70 11.95 -18.59
CA LEU A 261 29.47 12.93 -19.66
C LEU A 261 27.99 13.07 -20.00
N PHE A 262 27.61 14.26 -20.47
CA PHE A 262 26.30 14.49 -21.08
C PHE A 262 26.32 15.64 -22.11
N PRO A 263 25.64 15.48 -23.26
CA PRO A 263 25.54 16.49 -24.29
C PRO A 263 24.41 17.48 -24.01
N THR A 264 24.61 18.76 -24.37
CA THR A 264 23.59 19.81 -24.27
C THR A 264 23.58 20.70 -25.52
N GLN A 265 22.44 20.76 -26.19
CA GLN A 265 22.27 21.53 -27.43
C GLN A 265 22.24 23.03 -27.17
N LYS A 266 22.83 23.81 -28.10
CA LYS A 266 22.94 25.26 -27.97
C LYS A 266 21.57 25.94 -27.97
N GLU A 267 20.63 25.46 -28.77
CA GLU A 267 19.28 26.01 -28.83
C GLU A 267 18.53 25.79 -27.51
N SER A 268 18.52 24.55 -27.01
CA SER A 268 17.90 24.20 -25.74
C SER A 268 18.55 24.95 -24.56
N TRP A 269 19.88 25.12 -24.56
CA TRP A 269 20.58 25.95 -23.58
C TRP A 269 20.14 27.42 -23.63
N LYS A 270 19.99 28.01 -24.83
CA LYS A 270 19.51 29.41 -24.98
C LYS A 270 18.11 29.59 -24.41
N LYS A 271 17.19 28.65 -24.68
CA LYS A 271 15.83 28.64 -24.12
C LYS A 271 15.87 28.64 -22.58
N ARG A 272 16.86 27.97 -21.98
CA ARG A 272 17.05 27.91 -20.51
C ARG A 272 17.56 29.22 -19.89
N GLN A 273 18.24 30.09 -20.64
CA GLN A 273 18.83 31.33 -20.11
C GLN A 273 17.80 32.42 -19.77
N GLY A 274 16.61 32.38 -20.40
CA GLY A 274 15.57 33.40 -20.22
C GLY A 274 14.84 33.34 -18.88
N ASN A 275 15.02 32.27 -18.09
CA ASN A 275 14.36 32.09 -16.80
C ASN A 275 15.41 31.89 -15.70
N CYS A 276 15.44 32.79 -14.71
CA CYS A 276 16.39 32.75 -13.61
C CYS A 276 16.38 31.43 -12.81
N LYS A 277 15.25 30.71 -12.77
CA LYS A 277 15.14 29.42 -12.06
C LYS A 277 15.73 28.23 -12.84
N THR A 278 15.84 28.34 -14.16
CA THR A 278 16.42 27.29 -15.02
C THR A 278 17.74 27.71 -15.66
N LYS A 279 18.21 28.92 -15.33
CA LYS A 279 19.50 29.46 -15.75
C LYS A 279 20.61 28.54 -15.23
N ASN A 280 21.42 28.02 -16.16
CA ASN A 280 22.47 27.02 -15.93
C ASN A 280 22.01 25.56 -15.69
N SER A 281 20.71 25.26 -15.80
CA SER A 281 20.29 23.86 -15.89
C SER A 281 20.88 23.22 -17.15
N CYS A 282 21.31 21.95 -17.04
CA CYS A 282 21.97 21.22 -18.12
C CYS A 282 23.35 21.79 -18.53
N GLY A 283 24.08 22.47 -17.64
CA GLY A 283 25.44 22.89 -17.93
C GLY A 283 25.55 23.93 -19.06
N ARG A 284 26.50 23.73 -19.98
CA ARG A 284 26.84 24.63 -21.10
C ARG A 284 26.61 23.93 -22.45
N PRO A 285 26.51 24.66 -23.58
CA PRO A 285 26.47 24.02 -24.89
C PRO A 285 27.69 23.15 -25.14
N GLY A 286 27.48 21.94 -25.66
CA GLY A 286 28.54 20.95 -25.94
C GLY A 286 28.48 19.73 -25.01
N ILE A 287 29.61 19.02 -24.93
CA ILE A 287 29.79 17.89 -24.00
C ILE A 287 30.20 18.42 -22.63
N ASN A 288 29.42 18.09 -21.61
CA ASN A 288 29.65 18.49 -20.23
C ASN A 288 30.13 17.30 -19.41
N GLY A 289 30.87 17.59 -18.34
CA GLY A 289 31.41 16.59 -17.43
C GLY A 289 32.90 16.36 -17.64
N GLY A 290 33.40 15.20 -17.23
CA GLY A 290 34.82 14.87 -17.29
C GLY A 290 35.17 13.67 -16.42
N TYR A 291 36.45 13.56 -16.07
CA TYR A 291 36.96 12.47 -15.22
C TYR A 291 36.56 12.66 -13.76
N PHE A 292 36.00 11.62 -13.15
CA PHE A 292 35.67 11.60 -11.74
C PHE A 292 36.59 10.62 -11.02
N ARG A 293 37.39 11.09 -10.06
CA ARG A 293 38.35 10.25 -9.33
C ARG A 293 37.69 9.13 -8.51
N ASN A 294 36.49 9.36 -7.99
CA ASN A 294 35.76 8.37 -7.20
C ASN A 294 34.85 7.54 -8.12
N PRO A 295 35.18 6.26 -8.39
CA PRO A 295 34.35 5.41 -9.24
C PRO A 295 33.03 5.02 -8.59
N ASN A 296 32.88 5.18 -7.27
CA ASN A 296 31.69 4.79 -6.53
C ASN A 296 30.53 5.80 -6.60
N ILE A 297 30.72 6.93 -7.28
CA ILE A 297 29.64 7.91 -7.48
C ILE A 297 28.54 7.28 -8.34
N LYS A 298 27.28 7.49 -7.95
CA LYS A 298 26.13 6.96 -8.66
C LYS A 298 25.69 7.94 -9.75
N PHE A 299 25.82 7.52 -11.00
CA PHE A 299 25.39 8.23 -12.20
C PHE A 299 24.61 7.29 -13.11
N GLY A 300 24.04 7.85 -14.19
CA GLY A 300 23.51 7.07 -15.29
C GLY A 300 24.63 6.38 -16.07
N VAL A 301 24.32 5.87 -17.25
CA VAL A 301 25.29 5.18 -18.11
C VAL A 301 25.11 5.63 -19.56
N ASN A 302 26.20 5.94 -20.25
CA ASN A 302 26.24 6.14 -21.70
C ASN A 302 26.79 4.88 -22.35
N CYS A 303 25.95 4.17 -23.11
CA CYS A 303 26.33 2.97 -23.83
C CYS A 303 26.44 3.26 -25.33
N TYR A 304 27.30 2.50 -26.00
CA TYR A 304 27.44 2.48 -27.45
C TYR A 304 27.23 1.05 -27.96
N GLY A 305 26.26 0.90 -28.86
CA GLY A 305 25.83 -0.37 -29.44
C GLY A 305 24.45 -0.25 -30.06
N VAL A 306 23.80 -1.38 -30.35
CA VAL A 306 22.43 -1.37 -30.87
C VAL A 306 21.48 -0.99 -29.74
N LYS A 307 20.77 0.12 -29.91
CA LYS A 307 19.86 0.63 -28.89
C LYS A 307 18.64 -0.28 -28.77
N PRO A 308 18.20 -0.62 -27.54
CA PRO A 308 17.02 -1.44 -27.36
C PRO A 308 15.77 -0.75 -27.90
N VAL A 309 14.81 -1.56 -28.37
CA VAL A 309 13.49 -1.11 -28.83
C VAL A 309 12.80 -0.33 -27.71
N ALA A 310 12.22 0.82 -28.07
CA ALA A 310 11.56 1.70 -27.11
C ALA A 310 10.32 1.02 -26.51
N LYS A 311 10.19 1.08 -25.18
CA LYS A 311 8.97 0.66 -24.49
C LYS A 311 7.91 1.75 -24.64
N LYS A 312 6.63 1.38 -24.51
CA LYS A 312 5.51 2.34 -24.47
C LYS A 312 5.71 3.43 -23.40
N SER A 313 6.25 3.08 -22.24
CA SER A 313 6.62 4.02 -21.19
C SER A 313 7.71 5.01 -21.62
N ASP A 314 8.71 4.56 -22.39
CA ASP A 314 9.81 5.39 -22.88
C ASP A 314 9.28 6.44 -23.87
N LEU A 315 8.35 6.05 -24.75
CA LEU A 315 7.69 6.95 -25.67
C LEU A 315 6.80 7.97 -24.95
N GLN A 316 6.04 7.55 -23.94
CA GLN A 316 5.24 8.46 -23.11
C GLN A 316 6.13 9.48 -22.39
N TRP A 317 7.26 9.03 -21.86
CA TRP A 317 8.25 9.90 -21.22
C TRP A 317 8.88 10.89 -22.20
N MET A 318 9.21 10.43 -23.41
CA MET A 318 9.71 11.27 -24.50
C MET A 318 8.68 12.34 -24.90
N GLU A 319 7.42 11.98 -25.05
CA GLU A 319 6.36 12.93 -25.42
C GLU A 319 6.12 13.96 -24.31
N THR A 320 6.15 13.53 -23.06
CA THR A 320 6.06 14.42 -21.89
C THR A 320 7.19 15.45 -21.88
N LYS A 321 8.41 15.05 -22.25
CA LYS A 321 9.56 15.97 -22.37
C LYS A 321 9.38 17.02 -23.47
N LYS A 322 8.64 16.75 -24.54
CA LYS A 322 8.33 17.78 -25.56
C LYS A 322 7.45 18.89 -24.99
N MET A 323 6.45 18.54 -24.18
CA MET A 323 5.53 19.50 -23.54
C MET A 323 6.15 20.19 -22.33
N GLN A 324 7.02 19.49 -21.59
CA GLN A 324 7.70 19.97 -20.39
C GLN A 324 9.19 19.65 -20.49
N PRO A 325 9.97 20.45 -21.23
CA PRO A 325 11.40 20.19 -21.46
C PRO A 325 12.28 20.41 -20.23
N PHE A 326 11.68 20.83 -19.10
CA PHE A 326 12.39 21.14 -17.87
C PHE A 326 11.79 20.38 -16.69
N PRO A 327 12.62 19.84 -15.79
CA PRO A 327 12.14 19.31 -14.52
C PRO A 327 11.34 20.37 -13.77
N ARG A 328 10.20 19.96 -13.19
CA ARG A 328 9.36 20.84 -12.39
C ARG A 328 10.17 21.45 -11.25
N THR A 329 10.16 22.78 -11.16
CA THR A 329 10.74 23.48 -10.02
C THR A 329 10.03 23.07 -8.74
N ARG A 330 10.68 23.26 -7.58
CA ARG A 330 10.06 22.93 -6.28
C ARG A 330 8.73 23.66 -6.08
N ASP A 331 8.61 24.89 -6.57
CA ASP A 331 7.38 25.68 -6.47
C ASP A 331 6.29 25.18 -7.42
N GLN A 332 6.64 24.75 -8.62
CA GLN A 332 5.68 24.14 -9.55
C GLN A 332 5.14 22.82 -8.99
N ARG A 333 6.00 21.95 -8.44
CA ARG A 333 5.55 20.72 -7.77
C ARG A 333 4.55 21.02 -6.65
N ARG A 334 4.89 21.96 -5.76
CA ARG A 334 3.95 22.40 -4.70
C ARG A 334 2.64 22.96 -5.23
N MET A 335 2.65 23.62 -6.39
CA MET A 335 1.43 24.11 -7.03
C MET A 335 0.62 22.95 -7.61
N ASP A 336 1.29 21.99 -8.26
CA ASP A 336 0.66 20.78 -8.78
C ASP A 336 0.03 19.96 -7.63
N ASP A 337 0.74 19.79 -6.50
CA ASP A 337 0.23 19.16 -5.27
C ASP A 337 -1.03 19.88 -4.75
N LYS A 338 -1.05 21.22 -4.80
CA LYS A 338 -2.23 22.01 -4.44
C LYS A 338 -3.36 21.83 -5.43
N VAL A 339 -3.07 21.80 -6.73
CA VAL A 339 -4.07 21.57 -7.78
C VAL A 339 -4.69 20.18 -7.60
N GLU A 340 -3.88 19.16 -7.33
CA GLU A 340 -4.34 17.80 -7.06
C GLU A 340 -5.17 17.73 -5.77
N TYR A 341 -4.72 18.39 -4.70
CA TYR A 341 -5.53 18.56 -3.50
C TYR A 341 -6.91 19.15 -3.82
N TRP A 342 -6.97 20.25 -4.57
CA TRP A 342 -8.23 20.89 -4.93
C TRP A 342 -9.08 20.05 -5.91
N LYS A 343 -8.46 19.28 -6.82
CA LYS A 343 -9.16 18.31 -7.67
C LYS A 343 -9.84 17.21 -6.85
N ASN A 344 -9.17 16.75 -5.79
CA ASN A 344 -9.73 15.75 -4.88
C ASN A 344 -10.73 16.34 -3.87
N ASN A 345 -10.85 17.67 -3.81
CA ASN A 345 -11.75 18.40 -2.92
C ASN A 345 -12.64 19.37 -3.73
N LEU A 346 -13.04 18.99 -4.95
CA LEU A 346 -13.85 19.83 -5.84
C LEU A 346 -15.20 20.20 -5.23
N ASP A 347 -15.75 19.33 -4.38
CA ASP A 347 -16.97 19.55 -3.62
C ASP A 347 -16.89 20.79 -2.71
N LYS A 348 -15.68 21.15 -2.26
CA LYS A 348 -15.44 22.32 -1.41
C LYS A 348 -15.30 23.62 -2.21
N ILE A 349 -15.21 23.54 -3.54
CA ILE A 349 -15.02 24.69 -4.42
C ILE A 349 -16.39 25.18 -4.90
N ILE A 350 -16.80 26.34 -4.40
CA ILE A 350 -17.99 27.04 -4.88
C ILE A 350 -17.58 27.96 -6.03
N VAL A 351 -18.06 27.66 -7.24
CA VAL A 351 -17.91 28.52 -8.40
C VAL A 351 -19.08 29.49 -8.44
N ASN A 352 -18.78 30.80 -8.47
CA ASN A 352 -19.82 31.82 -8.57
C ASN A 352 -20.46 31.82 -9.96
N SER A 353 -21.76 32.12 -10.02
CA SER A 353 -22.45 32.40 -11.26
C SER A 353 -21.89 33.67 -11.93
N PHE A 354 -21.95 33.73 -13.27
CA PHE A 354 -21.51 34.87 -14.07
C PHE A 354 -22.16 36.19 -13.62
N ASN A 355 -23.45 36.16 -13.24
CA ASN A 355 -24.15 37.22 -12.54
C ASN A 355 -25.32 36.66 -11.71
N LYS A 356 -26.21 37.52 -11.21
CA LYS A 356 -27.37 37.10 -10.40
C LYS A 356 -28.36 36.19 -11.14
N ASP A 357 -28.38 36.27 -12.47
CA ASP A 357 -29.41 35.65 -13.30
C ASP A 357 -28.85 34.56 -14.25
N LYS A 358 -27.52 34.46 -14.40
CA LYS A 358 -26.85 33.55 -15.35
C LYS A 358 -25.63 32.87 -14.75
N TRP A 359 -25.52 31.57 -14.95
CA TRP A 359 -24.38 30.74 -14.53
C TRP A 359 -23.11 31.02 -15.34
N SER A 360 -23.22 31.07 -16.67
CA SER A 360 -22.11 31.31 -17.61
C SER A 360 -22.40 32.54 -18.48
N ARG A 361 -21.35 33.08 -19.12
CA ARG A 361 -21.48 34.13 -20.15
C ARG A 361 -22.12 33.60 -21.43
N PHE A 362 -22.03 32.28 -21.65
CA PHE A 362 -22.49 31.58 -22.84
C PHE A 362 -23.81 30.87 -22.59
#